data_AF-A0A0L6X1L5-F1
#
_entry.id   AF-A0A0L6X1L5-F1
#
_cell.length_a   1.000
_cell.length_b   1.000
_cell.length_c   1.000
_cell.angle_alpha   90.00
_cell.angle_beta   90.00
_cell.angle_gamma   90.00
#
_symmetry.space_group_name_H-M   'P 1'
#
loop_
_entity.id
_entity.type
_entity.pdbx_description
1 polymer ?
#
loop_
_entity_poly.entity_id
_entity_poly.type
_entity_poly.pdbx_seq_one_letter_code
_entity_poly.pdbx_strand_id
1 'polypeptide(L)'
;SKNYMKIISSLSHCNSAICTQLWTGHSPLNQHLFYIKCMESLVCPNCSSLVVEIVRHFVLECPQYHHKYHVHFTYPLKHKAELLTHILSHPDALKHLFRYINATKCF
;
A
#
# COMPACT_ATOMS: atom_id res chain seq x y z
N SER A 1 -5.27 17.24 3.39
CA SER A 1 -6.67 17.69 3.18
C SER A 1 -7.51 17.39 4.43
N LYS A 2 -8.45 18.24 4.82
CA LYS A 2 -9.29 18.09 6.04
C LYS A 2 -10.03 16.74 6.09
N ASN A 3 -10.40 16.20 4.92
CA ASN A 3 -11.07 14.90 4.81
C ASN A 3 -10.16 13.73 5.21
N TYR A 4 -8.86 13.78 4.88
CA TYR A 4 -7.90 12.74 5.25
C TYR A 4 -7.74 12.64 6.77
N MET A 5 -7.54 13.77 7.46
CA MET A 5 -7.36 13.79 8.92
C MET A 5 -8.58 13.23 9.66
N LYS A 6 -9.79 13.52 9.17
CA LYS A 6 -11.03 12.97 9.72
C LYS A 6 -11.08 11.44 9.60
N ILE A 7 -10.66 10.90 8.47
CA ILE A 7 -10.62 9.45 8.23
C ILE A 7 -9.57 8.78 9.11
N ILE A 8 -8.37 9.33 9.17
CA ILE A 8 -7.30 8.79 10.03
C ILE A 8 -7.69 8.82 11.50
N SER A 9 -8.39 9.86 11.96
CA SER A 9 -8.83 9.97 13.36
C SER A 9 -9.83 8.87 13.79
N SER A 10 -10.53 8.24 12.84
CA SER A 10 -11.48 7.16 13.13
C SER A 10 -10.86 5.76 13.04
N LEU A 11 -9.57 5.64 12.70
CA LEU A 11 -8.87 4.37 12.62
C LEU A 11 -8.14 4.06 13.93
N SER A 12 -7.79 2.78 14.14
CA SER A 12 -6.86 2.42 15.21
C SER A 12 -5.49 3.06 14.97
N HIS A 13 -4.72 3.25 16.05
CA HIS A 13 -3.39 3.85 15.97
C HIS A 13 -2.48 3.16 14.92
N CYS A 14 -2.45 1.82 14.89
CA CYS A 14 -1.65 1.08 13.90
C CYS A 14 -2.11 1.33 12.46
N ASN A 15 -3.41 1.31 12.20
CA ASN A 15 -3.96 1.54 10.87
C ASN A 15 -3.71 2.97 10.39
N SER A 16 -3.80 3.94 11.30
CA SER A 16 -3.45 5.35 11.05
C SER A 16 -1.99 5.54 10.66
N ALA A 17 -1.08 4.85 11.36
CA ALA A 17 0.34 4.88 11.07
C ALA A 17 0.64 4.28 9.69
N ILE A 18 0.10 3.09 9.39
CA ILE A 18 0.27 2.42 8.09
C ILE A 18 -0.24 3.30 6.94
N CYS A 19 -1.44 3.85 7.06
CA CYS A 19 -1.99 4.74 6.04
C CYS A 19 -1.08 5.96 5.81
N THR A 20 -0.61 6.60 6.89
CA THR A 20 0.25 7.79 6.80
C THR A 20 1.59 7.45 6.16
N GLN A 21 2.18 6.31 6.51
CA GLN A 21 3.42 5.82 5.92
C GLN A 21 3.26 5.55 4.42
N LEU A 22 2.20 4.85 4.01
CA LEU A 22 1.92 4.60 2.58
C LEU A 22 1.65 5.90 1.82
N TRP A 23 0.95 6.85 2.42
CA TRP A 23 0.61 8.12 1.76
C TRP A 23 1.83 9.02 1.55
N THR A 24 2.76 9.00 2.49
CA THR A 24 3.98 9.81 2.46
C THR A 24 5.17 9.09 1.82
N GLY A 25 5.03 7.82 1.46
CA GLY A 25 6.13 7.00 0.95
C GLY A 25 7.14 6.55 2.02
N HIS A 26 6.85 6.78 3.30
CA HIS A 26 7.64 6.32 4.44
C HIS A 26 7.25 4.91 4.93
N SER A 27 6.59 4.14 4.08
CA SER A 27 6.32 2.72 4.34
C SER A 27 7.62 1.91 4.33
N PRO A 28 7.73 0.81 5.10
CA PRO A 28 8.84 -0.13 5.09
C PRO A 28 8.91 -0.96 3.78
N LEU A 29 8.76 -0.30 2.64
CA LEU A 29 9.05 -0.83 1.31
C LEU A 29 10.51 -0.52 0.97
N ASN A 30 11.11 -1.31 0.07
CA ASN A 30 12.56 -1.23 -0.18
C ASN A 30 13.04 0.16 -0.61
N GLN A 31 12.24 0.97 -1.31
CA GLN A 31 12.64 2.35 -1.62
C GLN A 31 12.95 3.15 -0.35
N HIS A 32 12.06 3.13 0.65
CA HIS A 32 12.26 3.87 1.88
C HIS A 32 13.39 3.26 2.71
N LEU A 33 13.40 1.93 2.85
CA LEU A 33 14.42 1.21 3.61
C LEU A 33 15.82 1.45 3.04
N PHE A 34 15.97 1.54 1.72
CA PHE A 34 17.22 1.88 1.07
C PHE A 34 17.67 3.30 1.41
N TYR A 35 16.77 4.29 1.39
CA TYR A 35 17.12 5.67 1.74
C TYR A 35 17.56 5.85 3.19
N ILE A 36 16.98 5.08 4.12
CA ILE A 36 17.39 5.08 5.54
C ILE A 36 18.53 4.09 5.82
N LYS A 37 19.12 3.48 4.78
CA LYS A 37 20.25 2.53 4.85
C LYS A 37 19.95 1.25 5.64
N CYS A 38 18.69 0.84 5.70
CA CYS A 38 18.26 -0.44 6.28
C CYS A 38 18.26 -1.60 5.27
N MET A 39 18.27 -1.30 3.97
CA MET A 39 18.29 -2.30 2.89
C MET A 39 19.35 -1.93 1.85
N GLU A 40 20.03 -2.94 1.29
CA GLU A 40 21.08 -2.73 0.28
C GLU A 40 20.51 -2.51 -1.13
N SER A 41 19.24 -2.83 -1.35
CA SER A 41 18.59 -2.72 -2.64
C SER A 41 17.23 -2.07 -2.56
N LEU A 42 16.93 -1.24 -3.57
CA LEU A 42 15.68 -0.51 -3.76
C LEU A 42 14.62 -1.30 -4.54
N VAL A 43 15.01 -2.45 -5.11
CA VAL A 43 14.18 -3.25 -6.01
C VAL A 43 13.27 -4.22 -5.26
N CYS A 44 12.15 -4.57 -5.87
CA CYS A 44 11.24 -5.57 -5.33
C CYS A 44 11.86 -6.97 -5.48
N PRO A 45 12.01 -7.74 -4.39
CA PRO A 45 12.60 -9.09 -4.44
C PRO A 45 11.71 -10.06 -5.23
N ASN A 46 10.42 -9.76 -5.32
CA ASN A 46 9.44 -10.61 -5.99
C ASN A 46 9.36 -10.37 -7.51
N CYS A 47 10.04 -9.34 -8.02
CA CYS A 47 9.99 -8.94 -9.44
C CYS A 47 11.32 -9.17 -10.15
N SER A 48 12.05 -10.22 -9.75
CA SER A 48 13.40 -10.53 -10.26
C SER A 48 14.36 -9.34 -10.17
N SER A 49 14.17 -8.47 -9.17
CA SER A 49 14.97 -7.26 -8.97
C SER A 49 14.94 -6.24 -10.11
N LEU A 50 13.89 -6.26 -10.95
CA LEU A 50 13.79 -5.38 -12.13
C LEU A 50 13.11 -4.03 -11.85
N VAL A 51 12.29 -3.95 -10.80
CA VAL A 51 11.42 -2.80 -10.53
C VAL A 51 11.64 -2.30 -9.12
N VAL A 52 11.68 -0.97 -8.93
CA VAL A 52 11.78 -0.32 -7.63
C VAL A 52 10.53 -0.63 -6.80
N GLU A 53 10.70 -1.06 -5.55
CA GLU A 53 9.57 -1.30 -4.66
C GLU A 53 9.09 0.01 -4.02
N ILE A 54 8.17 0.66 -4.73
CA ILE A 54 7.46 1.87 -4.29
C ILE A 54 6.01 1.53 -3.95
N VAL A 55 5.29 2.45 -3.28
CA VAL A 55 3.88 2.23 -2.88
C VAL A 55 2.99 1.88 -4.07
N ARG A 56 3.16 2.55 -5.22
CA ARG A 56 2.41 2.22 -6.44
C ARG A 56 2.68 0.79 -6.91
N HIS A 57 3.96 0.39 -6.95
CA HIS A 57 4.33 -0.95 -7.34
C HIS A 57 3.72 -1.99 -6.40
N PHE A 58 3.92 -1.80 -5.08
CA PHE A 58 3.39 -2.68 -4.05
C PHE A 58 1.86 -2.84 -4.12
N VAL A 59 1.11 -1.75 -4.33
CA VAL A 59 -0.35 -1.77 -4.30
C VAL A 59 -0.98 -2.19 -5.63
N LEU A 60 -0.43 -1.76 -6.78
CA LEU A 60 -1.11 -1.86 -8.08
C LEU A 60 -0.42 -2.77 -9.10
N GLU A 61 0.90 -2.98 -9.02
CA GLU A 61 1.67 -3.49 -10.16
C GLU A 61 2.41 -4.80 -9.87
N CYS A 62 2.70 -5.09 -8.61
CA CYS A 62 3.51 -6.23 -8.23
C CYS A 62 2.84 -7.54 -8.66
N PRO A 63 3.42 -8.32 -9.61
CA PRO A 63 2.80 -9.54 -10.13
C PRO A 63 2.57 -10.59 -9.04
N GLN A 64 3.47 -10.64 -8.04
CA GLN A 64 3.37 -11.52 -6.89
C GLN A 64 2.08 -11.30 -6.07
N TYR A 65 1.53 -10.09 -6.11
CA TYR A 65 0.33 -9.73 -5.37
C TYR A 65 -0.91 -9.64 -6.25
N HIS A 66 -0.83 -10.00 -7.53
CA HIS A 66 -1.95 -9.86 -8.47
C HIS A 66 -3.23 -10.56 -8.00
N HIS A 67 -3.12 -11.77 -7.44
CA HIS A 67 -4.28 -12.46 -6.87
C HIS A 67 -4.88 -11.73 -5.66
N LYS A 68 -4.02 -11.22 -4.76
CA LYS A 68 -4.45 -10.45 -3.58
C LYS A 68 -5.08 -9.13 -4.00
N TYR A 69 -4.52 -8.47 -5.02
CA TYR A 69 -5.05 -7.27 -5.63
C TYR A 69 -6.45 -7.53 -6.19
N HIS A 70 -6.64 -8.63 -6.91
CA HIS A 70 -7.94 -8.99 -7.48
C HIS A 70 -9.00 -9.22 -6.40
N VAL A 71 -8.69 -10.04 -5.39
CA VAL A 71 -9.62 -10.39 -4.31
C VAL A 71 -9.96 -9.20 -3.43
N HIS A 72 -8.97 -8.36 -3.10
CA HIS A 72 -9.16 -7.28 -2.13
C HIS A 72 -9.48 -5.94 -2.75
N PHE A 73 -9.14 -5.67 -4.02
CA PHE A 73 -9.43 -4.40 -4.68
C PHE A 73 -10.33 -4.55 -5.90
N THR A 74 -9.94 -5.32 -6.92
CA THR A 74 -10.69 -5.38 -8.20
C THR A 74 -12.13 -5.83 -8.00
N TYR A 75 -12.35 -6.93 -7.28
CA TYR A 75 -13.69 -7.46 -7.03
C TYR A 75 -14.59 -6.48 -6.22
N PRO A 76 -14.16 -5.94 -5.08
CA PRO A 76 -15.01 -5.06 -4.28
C PRO A 76 -15.09 -3.60 -4.75
N LEU A 77 -14.02 -3.05 -5.34
CA LEU A 77 -13.93 -1.62 -5.72
C LEU A 77 -14.16 -1.39 -7.21
N LYS A 78 -14.11 -2.45 -8.05
CA LYS A 78 -14.26 -2.38 -9.51
C LYS A 78 -13.24 -1.38 -10.09
N HIS A 79 -13.66 -0.52 -11.01
CA HIS A 79 -12.83 0.53 -11.62
C HIS A 79 -12.12 1.44 -10.59
N LYS A 80 -12.68 1.61 -9.38
CA LYS A 80 -12.03 2.43 -8.35
C LYS A 80 -10.73 1.80 -7.81
N ALA A 81 -10.49 0.51 -8.07
CA ALA A 81 -9.26 -0.20 -7.71
C ALA A 81 -8.02 0.29 -8.48
N GLU A 82 -8.20 0.96 -9.62
CA GLU A 82 -7.08 1.45 -10.44
C GLU A 82 -6.50 2.77 -9.91
N LEU A 83 -7.25 3.46 -9.03
CA LEU A 83 -6.89 4.74 -8.47
C LEU A 83 -6.17 4.55 -7.13
N LEU A 84 -4.85 4.66 -7.12
CA LEU A 84 -4.05 4.58 -5.89
C LEU A 84 -4.54 5.56 -4.82
N THR A 85 -4.86 6.79 -5.23
CA THR A 85 -5.38 7.84 -4.34
C THR A 85 -6.72 7.45 -3.73
N HIS A 86 -7.56 6.69 -4.45
CA HIS A 86 -8.81 6.18 -3.91
C HIS A 86 -8.55 5.09 -2.86
N ILE A 87 -7.68 4.13 -3.18
CA ILE A 87 -7.31 3.04 -2.26
C ILE A 87 -6.77 3.58 -0.93
N LEU A 88 -5.90 4.59 -0.99
CA LEU A 88 -5.21 5.13 0.19
C LEU A 88 -5.99 6.21 0.95
N SER A 89 -7.16 6.66 0.47
CA SER A 89 -7.83 7.82 1.06
C SER A 89 -9.34 7.73 1.15
N HIS A 90 -9.99 6.73 0.56
CA HIS A 90 -11.44 6.59 0.63
C HIS A 90 -11.86 5.61 1.74
N PRO A 91 -12.80 5.96 2.63
CA PRO A 91 -13.16 5.12 3.78
C PRO A 91 -13.65 3.73 3.39
N ASP A 92 -14.37 3.62 2.26
CA ASP A 92 -14.86 2.36 1.71
C ASP A 92 -13.71 1.45 1.24
N ALA A 93 -12.61 2.03 0.75
CA ALA A 93 -11.43 1.33 0.26
C ALA A 93 -10.43 0.98 1.37
N LEU A 94 -10.35 1.75 2.46
CA LEU A 94 -9.37 1.49 3.53
C LEU A 94 -9.55 0.11 4.19
N LYS A 95 -10.80 -0.34 4.37
CA LYS A 95 -11.07 -1.70 4.88
C LYS A 95 -10.47 -2.78 3.97
N HIS A 96 -10.43 -2.52 2.66
CA HIS A 96 -9.86 -3.41 1.66
C HIS A 96 -8.34 -3.34 1.64
N LEU A 97 -7.77 -2.14 1.80
CA LEU A 97 -6.34 -1.92 1.94
C LEU A 97 -5.75 -2.71 3.12
N PHE A 98 -6.38 -2.65 4.30
CA PHE A 98 -5.86 -3.39 5.46
C PHE A 98 -5.93 -4.91 5.28
N ARG A 99 -6.97 -5.42 4.60
CA ARG A 99 -7.08 -6.85 4.25
C ARG A 99 -6.00 -7.25 3.26
N TYR A 100 -5.75 -6.43 2.25
CA TYR A 100 -4.67 -6.63 1.30
C TYR A 100 -3.31 -6.68 2.00
N ILE A 101 -3.00 -5.69 2.84
CA ILE A 101 -1.75 -5.62 3.62
C ILE A 101 -1.56 -6.89 4.45
N ASN A 102 -2.58 -7.29 5.23
CA ASN A 102 -2.50 -8.51 6.04
C ASN A 102 -2.34 -9.78 5.19
N ALA A 103 -2.91 -9.83 3.98
CA ALA A 103 -2.74 -10.95 3.05
C ALA A 103 -1.35 -10.96 2.38
N THR A 104 -0.74 -9.79 2.17
CA THR A 104 0.62 -9.68 1.60
C THR A 104 1.70 -10.04 2.60
N LYS A 105 1.45 -9.88 3.92
CA LYS A 105 2.46 -10.05 4.98
C LYS A 105 3.67 -9.13 4.81
N CYS A 106 3.47 -7.97 4.18
CA CYS A 106 4.50 -6.94 3.99
C CYS A 106 4.63 -5.96 5.18
N PHE A 107 3.86 -6.15 6.25
CA PHE A 107 3.81 -5.30 7.44
C PHE A 107 3.46 -6.14 8.67
#